data_AF-A0A917SSM0-F1
#
_entry.id   AF-A0A917SSM0-F1
#
_cell.length_a   1.000
_cell.length_b   1.000
_cell.length_c   1.000
_cell.angle_alpha   90.00
_cell.angle_beta   90.00
_cell.angle_gamma   90.00
#
_symmetry.space_group_name_H-M   'P 1'
#
loop_
_entity.id
_entity.type
_entity.pdbx_description
1 polymer ?
#
loop_
_entity_poly.entity_id
_entity_poly.type
_entity_poly.pdbx_seq_one_letter_code
_entity_poly.pdbx_strand_id
1 'polypeptide(L)'
;MAGTSLEKDPSGHGDVVPVAHAEPVLYNPDAPSEEWGWHGHWSDFAPRGRFILLAVGVVGLLLMIIGNHQSHVEDWWLAGIAAALAVWMAYGYRERARARRRRP
;
A
#
# COMPACT_ATOMS: atom_id res chain seq x y z
N MET A 1 -37.44 -12.64 -5.85
CA MET A 1 -36.35 -12.56 -6.85
C MET A 1 -35.55 -11.31 -6.49
N ALA A 2 -34.42 -11.47 -5.79
CA ALA A 2 -33.60 -10.35 -5.34
C ALA A 2 -32.86 -9.78 -6.56
N GLY A 3 -33.11 -8.51 -6.90
CA GLY A 3 -32.40 -7.82 -7.97
C GLY A 3 -30.99 -7.48 -7.51
N THR A 4 -29.99 -8.14 -8.09
CA THR A 4 -28.56 -7.93 -7.79
C THR A 4 -27.85 -7.09 -8.84
N SER A 5 -28.58 -6.30 -9.62
CA SER A 5 -28.01 -5.45 -10.65
C SER A 5 -28.17 -3.99 -10.25
N LEU A 6 -27.06 -3.38 -9.81
CA LEU A 6 -26.91 -1.93 -9.80
C LEU A 6 -27.11 -1.45 -11.24
N GLU A 7 -28.20 -0.72 -11.47
CA GLU A 7 -28.53 -0.16 -12.77
C GLU A 7 -27.54 0.98 -13.09
N LYS A 8 -26.84 0.83 -14.21
CA LYS A 8 -25.79 1.75 -14.66
C LYS A 8 -26.45 2.99 -15.28
N ASP A 9 -26.41 4.12 -14.58
CA ASP A 9 -26.80 5.42 -15.12
C ASP A 9 -25.81 5.83 -16.25
N PRO A 10 -26.28 6.24 -17.44
CA PRO A 10 -25.43 6.66 -18.57
C PRO A 10 -24.70 8.00 -18.35
N SER A 11 -24.94 8.70 -17.25
CA SER A 11 -24.47 10.07 -17.01
C SER A 11 -23.11 10.19 -16.31
N GLY A 12 -22.26 9.15 -16.28
CA GLY A 12 -20.80 9.30 -16.11
C GLY A 12 -20.28 9.97 -14.82
N HIS A 13 -21.15 10.33 -13.88
CA HIS A 13 -20.82 10.90 -12.59
C HIS A 13 -21.27 9.91 -11.53
N GLY A 14 -20.33 9.41 -10.72
CA GLY A 14 -20.55 8.32 -9.77
C GLY A 14 -21.73 8.58 -8.85
N ASP A 15 -22.80 7.82 -9.03
CA ASP A 15 -24.03 7.98 -8.26
C ASP A 15 -23.89 7.36 -6.88
N VAL A 16 -24.14 8.18 -5.87
CA VAL A 16 -24.37 7.77 -4.49
C VAL A 16 -25.86 7.55 -4.31
N VAL A 17 -26.30 6.30 -4.17
CA VAL A 17 -27.68 5.97 -3.78
C VAL A 17 -27.81 6.19 -2.26
N PRO A 18 -28.62 7.16 -1.79
CA PRO A 18 -28.83 7.35 -0.36
C PRO A 18 -29.76 6.25 0.17
N VAL A 19 -29.18 5.21 0.76
CA VAL A 19 -29.94 4.22 1.55
C VAL A 19 -30.09 4.79 2.95
N ALA A 20 -31.32 4.87 3.47
CA ALA A 20 -31.67 5.55 4.73
C ALA A 20 -30.87 5.10 5.98
N HIS A 21 -30.14 3.98 5.91
CA HIS A 21 -29.35 3.39 7.00
C HIS A 21 -27.93 2.96 6.60
N ALA A 22 -27.46 3.27 5.39
CA ALA A 22 -26.10 2.91 4.96
C ALA A 22 -25.38 4.15 4.41
N GLU A 23 -24.12 4.32 4.83
CA GLU A 23 -23.26 5.38 4.33
C GLU A 23 -23.14 5.27 2.80
N PRO A 24 -23.19 6.38 2.04
CA PRO A 24 -23.08 6.32 0.58
C PRO A 24 -21.74 5.69 0.19
N VAL A 25 -21.77 4.50 -0.40
CA VAL A 25 -20.56 3.83 -0.90
C VAL A 25 -20.13 4.54 -2.17
N LEU A 26 -18.95 5.18 -2.14
CA LEU A 26 -18.37 5.85 -3.29
C LEU A 26 -17.97 4.80 -4.34
N TYR A 27 -18.60 4.81 -5.52
CA TYR A 27 -18.21 3.94 -6.63
C TYR A 27 -16.87 4.37 -7.22
N ASN A 28 -15.91 3.46 -7.28
CA ASN A 28 -14.63 3.66 -7.95
C ASN A 28 -14.62 3.00 -9.34
N PRO A 29 -14.59 3.78 -10.44
CA PRO A 29 -14.59 3.21 -11.80
C PRO A 29 -13.29 2.48 -12.16
N ASP A 30 -12.17 2.79 -11.50
CA ASP A 30 -10.87 2.15 -11.75
C ASP A 30 -10.75 0.77 -11.09
N ALA A 31 -11.56 0.51 -10.06
CA ALA A 31 -11.61 -0.76 -9.36
C ALA A 31 -13.06 -1.12 -8.99
N PRO A 32 -13.86 -1.62 -9.96
CA PRO A 32 -15.28 -1.90 -9.75
C PRO A 32 -15.57 -2.94 -8.65
N SER A 33 -14.61 -3.82 -8.37
CA SER A 33 -14.71 -4.83 -7.31
C SER A 33 -14.39 -4.30 -5.91
N GLU A 34 -14.08 -3.01 -5.75
CA GLU A 34 -13.90 -2.39 -4.43
C GLU A 34 -15.13 -2.56 -3.54
N GLU A 35 -16.32 -2.59 -4.13
CA GLU A 35 -17.59 -2.83 -3.43
C GLU A 35 -17.69 -4.22 -2.76
N TRP A 36 -16.90 -5.21 -3.18
CA TRP A 36 -16.87 -6.55 -2.57
C TRP A 36 -16.00 -6.61 -1.30
N GLY A 37 -15.36 -5.50 -0.92
CA GLY A 37 -14.79 -5.31 0.41
C GLY A 37 -13.40 -5.90 0.66
N TRP A 38 -12.83 -6.72 -0.24
CA TRP A 38 -11.45 -7.20 -0.08
C TRP A 38 -10.37 -6.18 -0.50
N HIS A 39 -10.79 -5.06 -1.11
CA HIS A 39 -9.90 -4.01 -1.61
C HIS A 39 -9.60 -2.99 -0.51
N GLY A 40 -8.86 -3.42 0.52
CA GLY A 40 -8.35 -2.52 1.56
C GLY A 40 -6.96 -1.99 1.17
N HIS A 41 -6.74 -0.69 1.26
CA HIS A 41 -5.39 -0.16 1.16
C HIS A 41 -4.70 -0.32 2.52
N TRP A 42 -3.50 -0.93 2.54
CA TRP A 42 -2.76 -1.20 3.77
C TRP A 42 -2.52 0.07 4.62
N SER A 43 -2.56 1.27 4.00
CA SER A 43 -2.44 2.53 4.75
C SER A 43 -3.61 2.84 5.67
N ASP A 44 -4.79 2.27 5.42
CA ASP A 44 -6.01 2.58 6.18
C ASP A 44 -5.95 1.90 7.55
N PHE A 45 -5.48 0.65 7.57
CA PHE A 45 -5.21 -0.09 8.79
C PHE A 45 -3.90 0.35 9.46
N ALA A 46 -2.84 0.59 8.68
CA ALA A 46 -1.53 0.93 9.19
C ALA A 46 -0.87 2.05 8.35
N PRO A 47 -1.12 3.33 8.68
CA PRO A 47 -0.57 4.47 7.95
C PRO A 47 0.96 4.50 7.87
N ARG A 48 1.61 3.89 8.87
CA ARG A 48 3.08 3.69 8.92
C ARG A 48 3.51 2.26 8.60
N GLY A 49 2.57 1.34 8.38
CA GLY A 49 2.81 -0.09 8.23
C GLY A 49 3.77 -0.42 7.08
N ARG A 50 3.68 0.31 5.96
CA ARG A 50 4.61 0.11 4.84
C ARG A 50 6.08 0.34 5.23
N PHE A 51 6.36 1.34 6.08
CA PHE A 51 7.72 1.68 6.48
C PHE A 51 8.25 0.63 7.44
N ILE A 52 7.41 0.16 8.36
CA ILE A 52 7.76 -0.90 9.31
C ILE A 52 8.05 -2.20 8.56
N LEU A 53 7.17 -2.62 7.64
CA LEU A 53 7.37 -3.84 6.85
C LEU A 53 8.65 -3.79 6.01
N LEU A 54 8.91 -2.66 5.34
CA LEU A 54 10.18 -2.48 4.60
C LEU A 54 11.39 -2.51 5.53
N ALA A 55 11.32 -1.86 6.70
CA ALA A 55 12.41 -1.87 7.68
C ALA A 55 12.67 -3.29 8.21
N VAL A 56 11.63 -4.07 8.50
CA VAL A 56 11.76 -5.48 8.89
C VAL A 56 12.42 -6.29 7.78
N GLY A 57 12.03 -6.08 6.51
CA GLY A 57 12.68 -6.73 5.37
C GLY A 57 14.17 -6.39 5.26
N VAL A 58 14.54 -5.10 5.40
CA VAL A 58 15.94 -4.67 5.40
C VAL A 58 16.73 -5.31 6.54
N VAL A 59 16.20 -5.27 7.76
CA VAL A 59 16.85 -5.88 8.93
C VAL A 59 16.99 -7.39 8.74
N GLY A 60 15.96 -8.07 8.24
CA GLY A 60 16.00 -9.50 7.95
C GLY A 60 17.11 -9.87 6.97
N LEU A 61 17.22 -9.15 5.86
CA LEU A 61 18.30 -9.37 4.87
C LEU A 61 19.70 -9.17 5.48
N LEU A 62 19.87 -8.16 6.34
CA LEU A 62 21.15 -7.93 7.01
C LEU A 62 21.46 -8.99 8.07
N LEU A 63 20.45 -9.50 8.78
CA LEU A 63 20.62 -10.60 9.72
C LEU A 63 21.03 -11.89 9.01
N MET A 64 20.55 -12.12 7.78
CA MET A 64 20.92 -13.30 6.99
C MET A 64 22.42 -13.34 6.63
N ILE A 65 23.14 -12.23 6.67
CA ILE A 65 24.60 -12.21 6.50
C ILE A 65 25.31 -13.00 7.62
N ILE A 66 24.69 -13.08 8.80
CA ILE A 66 25.20 -13.83 9.94
C ILE A 66 24.78 -15.30 9.79
N GLY A 67 25.63 -16.10 9.15
CA GLY A 67 25.33 -17.50 8.86
C GLY A 67 26.54 -18.31 8.41
N ASN A 68 26.28 -19.54 7.95
CA ASN A 68 27.30 -20.47 7.46
C ASN A 68 27.62 -20.24 5.96
N HIS A 69 27.83 -18.99 5.56
CA HIS A 69 28.17 -18.67 4.18
C HIS A 69 29.61 -19.07 3.87
N GLN A 70 29.78 -19.92 2.85
CA GLN A 70 31.11 -20.32 2.36
C GLN A 70 31.65 -19.36 1.29
N SER A 71 30.76 -18.61 0.64
CA SER A 71 31.07 -17.67 -0.44
C SER A 71 30.46 -16.31 -0.13
N HIS A 72 31.21 -15.25 -0.39
CA HIS A 72 30.75 -13.87 -0.20
C HIS A 72 29.80 -13.38 -1.30
N VAL A 73 29.54 -14.17 -2.34
CA VAL A 73 28.62 -13.76 -3.42
C VAL A 73 27.23 -13.48 -2.86
N GLU A 74 26.74 -14.34 -1.96
CA GLU A 74 25.44 -14.15 -1.31
C GLU A 74 25.41 -12.89 -0.44
N ASP A 75 26.46 -12.64 0.34
CA ASP A 75 26.59 -11.45 1.17
C ASP A 75 26.48 -10.16 0.35
N TRP A 76 27.11 -10.11 -0.84
CA TRP A 76 27.03 -8.95 -1.73
C TRP A 76 25.62 -8.72 -2.26
N TRP A 77 24.88 -9.78 -2.60
CA TRP A 77 23.49 -9.66 -3.04
C TRP A 77 22.56 -9.25 -1.90
N LEU A 78 22.69 -9.86 -0.72
CA LEU A 78 21.91 -9.50 0.46
C LEU A 78 22.14 -8.03 0.85
N ALA A 79 23.41 -7.62 0.94
CA ALA A 79 23.77 -6.24 1.26
C ALA A 79 23.31 -5.26 0.18
N GLY A 80 23.45 -5.60 -1.11
CA GLY A 80 23.02 -4.77 -2.23
C GLY A 80 21.51 -4.54 -2.25
N ILE A 81 20.71 -5.60 -2.07
CA ILE A 81 19.24 -5.51 -2.01
C ILE A 81 18.82 -4.73 -0.76
N ALA A 82 19.41 -5.02 0.40
CA ALA A 82 19.13 -4.29 1.63
C ALA A 82 19.42 -2.78 1.48
N ALA A 83 20.54 -2.42 0.85
CA ALA A 83 20.89 -1.04 0.57
C ALA A 83 19.89 -0.37 -0.38
N ALA A 84 19.50 -1.04 -1.47
CA ALA A 84 18.51 -0.50 -2.41
C ALA A 84 17.15 -0.22 -1.73
N LEU A 85 16.68 -1.15 -0.89
CA LEU A 85 15.44 -0.98 -0.13
C LEU A 85 15.54 0.14 0.91
N ALA A 86 16.66 0.22 1.63
CA ALA A 86 16.90 1.29 2.62
C ALA A 86 16.93 2.67 1.96
N VAL A 87 17.57 2.77 0.80
CA VAL A 87 17.62 4.00 -0.01
C VAL A 87 16.23 4.40 -0.48
N TRP A 88 15.45 3.47 -1.04
CA TRP A 88 14.07 3.74 -1.46
C TRP A 88 13.20 4.20 -0.27
N MET A 89 13.33 3.55 0.88
CA MET A 89 12.63 3.93 2.10
C MET A 89 13.00 5.35 2.55
N ALA A 90 14.28 5.71 2.52
CA ALA A 90 14.77 7.05 2.86
C ALA A 90 14.22 8.12 1.91
N TYR A 91 14.22 7.86 0.60
CA TYR A 91 13.62 8.77 -0.39
C TYR A 91 12.13 9.01 -0.11
N GLY A 92 11.36 7.93 0.09
CA GLY A 92 9.92 8.04 0.37
C GLY A 92 9.60 8.72 1.71
N TYR A 93 10.49 8.65 2.69
CA TYR A 93 10.37 9.41 3.94
C TYR A 93 10.64 10.90 3.73
N ARG A 94 11.69 11.24 2.98
CA ARG A 94 12.05 12.63 2.65
C ARG A 94 10.95 13.34 1.87
N GLU A 95 10.35 12.68 0.89
CA GLU A 95 9.24 13.23 0.11
C GLU A 95 8.03 13.55 0.98
N ARG A 96 7.64 12.64 1.87
CA ARG A 96 6.55 12.90 2.83
C ARG A 96 6.88 14.03 3.80
N ALA A 97 8.11 14.07 4.30
CA ALA A 97 8.54 15.15 5.18
C ALA A 97 8.48 16.51 4.47
N ARG A 98 8.89 16.58 3.19
CA ARG A 98 8.78 17.77 2.36
C ARG A 98 7.32 18.15 2.09
N ALA A 99 6.46 17.19 1.77
CA ALA A 99 5.04 17.44 1.54
C ALA A 99 4.34 18.00 2.79
N ARG A 100 4.65 17.48 3.98
CA ARG A 100 4.12 18.01 5.25
C ARG A 100 4.55 19.45 5.51
N ARG A 101 5.79 19.82 5.15
CA ARG A 101 6.31 21.20 5.32
C ARG A 101 5.71 22.21 4.35
N ARG A 102 5.10 21.76 3.25
CA ARG A 102 4.50 22.63 2.22
C ARG A 102 3.01 22.92 2.45
N ARG A 103 2.40 22.34 3.49
CA ARG A 103 1.01 22.64 3.85
C ARG A 103 0.98 23.93 4.67
N PRO A 104 0.22 24.97 4.24
CA PRO A 104 0.07 26.22 4.98
C PRO A 104 -0.66 26.03 6.31
#